data_AF-A0A7J4B9I8-F1
#
_entry.id   AF-A0A7J4B9I8-F1
#
_cell.length_a   1.000
_cell.length_b   1.000
_cell.length_c   1.000
_cell.angle_alpha   90.00
_cell.angle_beta   90.00
_cell.angle_gamma   90.00
#
_symmetry.space_group_name_H-M   'P 1'
#
loop_
_entity.id
_entity.type
_entity.pdbx_description
1 polymer ?
#
loop_
_entity_poly.entity_id
_entity_poly.type
_entity_poly.pdbx_seq_one_letter_code
_entity_poly.pdbx_strand_id
1 'polypeptide(L)'
;MLSWNPVTGKINWSPIGYIYRHKIKEPILKIVTSGRGVIRVTKAHSIFVFRDWKIEAIPAKDIRPGDYIVAAKHLPLPVREDKPLILLAELLKKATQKNSIKLHKAFKLIIDGREIALREASDEELRKAEFLKLPKLGFVPNKIELDEDLAWVMGVCTAETNKHLTFRFSSRESEKAEKISEVLKKKFGIQAKTDVNTLKKRVELAVNSRILRAVFEELGLLGTTKEKHVPNIIINSPRNIILAYLKGLIDGGGYIDEHGDIVYSTENPVLARQVFLLLQFLGVTPTLTQDKTNYVITINRDSCWALPDVRKYLFGVELSSHESLNKQVYKLPVSKTLKKLTELLDGGLATYSYESSYTQEVKAAKLFNKNLTAIPEDHQALQESDAVLVRVESVEEEMYEGYVYDFAVPGDNSFVGGFGIVYHNSDPYGFYIYSVFRVGSITLSYESERLATPKARFLGVMMSDVYGSPKLGKKPYLSESERKNYIIKAKEMDIKRAKELMNYKWFQTPRWKVEIDIFLEKLSKLEIEALTSKGLKFLADTYIPNKIEVGDWLA
;
A
#
# COMPACT_ATOMS: atom_id res chain seq x y z
N MET A 1 -3.97 6.14 5.84
CA MET A 1 -3.71 4.97 4.98
C MET A 1 -3.51 5.47 3.56
N LEU A 2 -2.65 4.84 2.76
CA LEU A 2 -2.58 5.15 1.34
C LEU A 2 -3.75 4.48 0.63
N SER A 3 -4.55 5.22 -0.13
CA SER A 3 -5.67 4.71 -0.91
C SER A 3 -5.59 5.19 -2.34
N TRP A 4 -6.05 4.35 -3.26
CA TRP A 4 -6.13 4.63 -4.68
C TRP A 4 -7.56 5.01 -5.05
N ASN A 5 -7.73 6.19 -5.63
CA ASN A 5 -9.03 6.63 -6.11
C ASN A 5 -9.26 6.08 -7.54
N PRO A 6 -10.24 5.19 -7.75
CA PRO A 6 -10.47 4.57 -9.06
C PRO A 6 -10.97 5.56 -10.13
N VAL A 7 -11.50 6.72 -9.74
CA VAL A 7 -11.99 7.76 -10.67
C VAL A 7 -10.84 8.63 -11.16
N THR A 8 -9.96 9.08 -10.27
CA THR A 8 -8.85 9.98 -10.63
C THR A 8 -7.56 9.26 -10.96
N GLY A 9 -7.45 7.98 -10.60
CA GLY A 9 -6.20 7.21 -10.69
C GLY A 9 -5.15 7.61 -9.65
N LYS A 10 -5.40 8.59 -8.78
CA LYS A 10 -4.42 9.11 -7.82
C LYS A 10 -4.34 8.30 -6.54
N ILE A 11 -3.15 8.22 -5.96
CA ILE A 11 -2.93 7.63 -4.64
C ILE A 11 -2.69 8.73 -3.62
N ASN A 12 -3.52 8.77 -2.58
CA ASN A 12 -3.47 9.81 -1.55
C ASN A 12 -3.47 9.22 -0.14
N TRP A 13 -3.10 10.04 0.83
CA TRP A 13 -3.28 9.74 2.24
C TRP A 13 -4.74 9.98 2.65
N SER A 14 -5.41 8.93 3.09
CA SER A 14 -6.81 8.95 3.50
C SER A 14 -7.01 8.45 4.93
N PRO A 15 -8.02 8.96 5.66
CA PRO A 15 -8.31 8.53 7.01
C PRO A 15 -8.82 7.09 7.03
N ILE A 16 -8.42 6.32 8.06
CA ILE A 16 -8.98 5.00 8.31
C ILE A 16 -10.27 5.19 9.11
N GLY A 17 -11.39 4.70 8.59
CA GLY A 17 -12.66 4.69 9.31
C GLY A 17 -12.74 3.53 10.31
N TYR A 18 -12.36 2.32 9.86
CA TYR A 18 -12.42 1.12 10.70
C TYR A 18 -11.25 0.17 10.43
N ILE A 19 -10.89 -0.60 11.46
CA ILE A 19 -9.92 -1.69 11.39
C ILE A 19 -10.64 -2.97 11.81
N TYR A 20 -10.55 -4.00 10.97
CA TYR A 20 -11.15 -5.30 11.21
C TYR A 20 -10.10 -6.34 11.56
N ARG A 21 -10.47 -7.23 12.46
CA ARG A 21 -9.67 -8.41 12.80
C ARG A 21 -10.61 -9.57 13.07
N HIS A 22 -10.43 -10.66 12.34
CA HIS A 22 -11.20 -11.88 12.55
C HIS A 22 -10.28 -13.09 12.54
N LYS A 23 -10.60 -14.09 13.36
CA LYS A 23 -9.83 -15.34 13.43
C LYS A 23 -10.47 -16.35 12.47
N ILE A 24 -9.65 -16.96 11.61
CA ILE A 24 -10.11 -17.96 10.65
C ILE A 24 -9.29 -19.25 10.77
N LYS A 25 -9.89 -20.35 10.30
CA LYS A 25 -9.24 -21.65 10.10
C LYS A 25 -9.78 -22.25 8.81
N GLU A 26 -9.30 -21.75 7.69
CA GLU A 26 -9.78 -22.11 6.35
C GLU A 26 -8.70 -21.85 5.29
N PRO A 27 -8.86 -22.38 4.05
CA PRO A 27 -7.91 -22.11 2.98
C PRO A 27 -7.97 -20.64 2.55
N ILE A 28 -6.80 -19.99 2.47
CA ILE A 28 -6.61 -18.68 1.86
C ILE A 28 -5.89 -18.82 0.52
N LEU A 29 -5.85 -17.75 -0.27
CA LEU A 29 -5.18 -17.72 -1.55
C LEU A 29 -3.83 -17.04 -1.45
N LYS A 30 -2.84 -17.71 -2.03
CA LYS A 30 -1.49 -17.22 -2.27
C LYS A 30 -1.37 -16.91 -3.77
N ILE A 31 -1.36 -15.62 -4.09
CA ILE A 31 -1.30 -15.11 -5.47
C ILE A 31 0.12 -14.61 -5.73
N VAL A 32 0.81 -15.23 -6.68
CA VAL A 32 2.14 -14.81 -7.12
C VAL A 32 2.00 -13.82 -8.27
N THR A 33 2.76 -12.73 -8.21
CA THR A 33 2.62 -11.61 -9.14
C THR A 33 3.96 -11.24 -9.77
N SER A 34 3.92 -10.78 -11.02
CA SER A 34 5.11 -10.39 -11.77
C SER A 34 5.75 -9.15 -11.16
N GLY A 35 6.83 -9.31 -10.40
CA GLY A 35 7.58 -8.18 -9.85
C GLY A 35 6.95 -7.50 -8.62
N ARG A 36 5.86 -8.03 -8.04
CA ARG A 36 5.30 -7.56 -6.73
C ARG A 36 5.25 -8.66 -5.67
N GLY A 37 5.95 -9.78 -5.90
CA GLY A 37 6.03 -10.90 -4.97
C GLY A 37 4.70 -11.60 -4.75
N VAL A 38 4.44 -11.98 -3.50
CA VAL A 38 3.32 -12.85 -3.12
C VAL A 38 2.28 -12.09 -2.29
N ILE A 39 1.03 -12.17 -2.71
CA ILE A 39 -0.16 -11.67 -2.01
C ILE A 39 -0.81 -12.84 -1.28
N ARG A 40 -1.20 -12.64 -0.03
CA ARG A 40 -1.99 -13.61 0.74
C ARG A 40 -3.30 -12.98 1.16
N VAL A 41 -4.40 -13.61 0.78
CA VAL A 41 -5.73 -12.99 0.86
C VAL A 41 -6.80 -14.06 1.06
N THR A 42 -7.84 -13.76 1.84
CA THR A 42 -9.00 -14.66 1.98
C THR A 42 -9.73 -14.78 0.64
N LYS A 43 -10.39 -15.91 0.40
CA LYS A 43 -11.12 -16.17 -0.87
C LYS A 43 -12.17 -15.10 -1.20
N ALA A 44 -12.77 -14.48 -0.19
CA ALA A 44 -13.86 -13.52 -0.34
C ALA A 44 -13.39 -12.06 -0.51
N HIS A 45 -12.15 -11.74 -0.12
CA HIS A 45 -11.66 -10.37 -0.20
C HIS A 45 -11.41 -9.98 -1.66
N SER A 46 -11.79 -8.75 -2.02
CA SER A 46 -11.75 -8.29 -3.41
C SER A 46 -10.46 -7.52 -3.71
N ILE A 47 -9.94 -7.72 -4.91
CA ILE A 47 -8.77 -7.00 -5.45
C ILE A 47 -9.21 -6.33 -6.75
N PHE A 48 -8.65 -5.16 -7.06
CA PHE A 48 -8.90 -4.51 -8.33
C PHE A 48 -8.19 -5.26 -9.47
N VAL A 49 -8.96 -5.80 -10.40
CA VAL A 49 -8.50 -6.56 -11.56
C VAL A 49 -8.88 -5.82 -12.83
N PHE A 50 -7.95 -5.75 -13.77
CA PHE A 50 -8.18 -5.22 -15.11
C PHE A 50 -8.59 -6.34 -16.07
N ARG A 51 -9.84 -6.31 -16.52
CA ARG A 51 -10.42 -7.23 -17.52
C ARG A 51 -11.25 -6.43 -18.52
N ASP A 52 -11.22 -6.83 -19.79
CA ASP A 52 -12.04 -6.25 -20.85
C ASP A 52 -12.03 -4.71 -20.89
N TRP A 53 -10.84 -4.12 -20.67
CA TRP A 53 -10.59 -2.67 -20.62
C TRP A 53 -11.23 -1.92 -19.46
N LYS A 54 -11.63 -2.61 -18.39
CA LYS A 54 -12.18 -2.04 -17.17
C LYS A 54 -11.46 -2.55 -15.94
N ILE A 55 -11.43 -1.72 -14.90
CA ILE A 55 -10.95 -2.12 -13.57
C ILE A 55 -12.18 -2.46 -12.73
N GLU A 56 -12.22 -3.68 -12.22
CA GLU A 56 -13.34 -4.18 -11.41
C GLU A 56 -12.80 -4.76 -10.09
N ALA A 57 -13.57 -4.63 -9.02
CA ALA A 57 -13.28 -5.32 -7.76
C ALA A 57 -13.72 -6.78 -7.89
N ILE A 58 -12.75 -7.70 -7.96
CA ILE A 58 -13.02 -9.13 -8.14
C ILE A 58 -12.61 -9.89 -6.86
N PRO A 59 -13.47 -10.75 -6.32
CA PRO A 59 -13.13 -11.62 -5.21
C PRO A 59 -11.90 -12.48 -5.53
N ALA A 60 -11.00 -12.66 -4.57
CA ALA A 60 -9.72 -13.34 -4.80
C ALA A 60 -9.89 -14.76 -5.37
N LYS A 61 -10.95 -15.49 -4.99
CA LYS A 61 -11.29 -16.82 -5.54
C LYS A 61 -11.53 -16.87 -7.04
N ASP A 62 -11.86 -15.73 -7.65
CA ASP A 62 -12.20 -15.61 -9.07
C ASP A 62 -11.02 -15.08 -9.90
N ILE A 63 -9.88 -14.78 -9.25
CA ILE A 63 -8.62 -14.38 -9.89
C ILE A 63 -7.91 -15.61 -10.46
N ARG A 64 -7.35 -15.45 -11.66
CA ARG A 64 -6.71 -16.52 -12.44
C ARG A 64 -5.33 -16.11 -12.93
N PRO A 65 -4.40 -17.06 -13.12
CA PRO A 65 -3.16 -16.79 -13.82
C PRO A 65 -3.39 -16.09 -15.16
N GLY A 66 -2.64 -15.03 -15.42
CA GLY A 66 -2.79 -14.17 -16.59
C GLY A 66 -3.66 -12.92 -16.39
N ASP A 67 -4.43 -12.83 -15.31
CA ASP A 67 -5.10 -11.59 -14.93
C ASP A 67 -4.08 -10.48 -14.62
N TYR A 68 -4.53 -9.22 -14.73
CA TYR A 68 -3.77 -8.06 -14.32
C TYR A 68 -4.43 -7.41 -13.12
N ILE A 69 -3.68 -7.16 -12.05
CA ILE A 69 -4.17 -6.49 -10.85
C ILE A 69 -3.56 -5.11 -10.70
N VAL A 70 -4.25 -4.23 -9.99
CA VAL A 70 -3.80 -2.85 -9.75
C VAL A 70 -2.78 -2.80 -8.61
N ALA A 71 -1.67 -2.12 -8.84
CA ALA A 71 -0.62 -1.83 -7.87
C ALA A 71 -0.18 -0.37 -7.96
N ALA A 72 0.36 0.21 -6.90
CA ALA A 72 0.95 1.53 -6.89
C ALA A 72 2.21 1.59 -7.78
N LYS A 73 2.24 2.55 -8.70
CA LYS A 73 3.42 2.92 -9.48
C LYS A 73 4.39 3.73 -8.62
N HIS A 74 3.87 4.77 -7.97
CA HIS A 74 4.56 5.61 -7.00
C HIS A 74 3.61 5.97 -5.86
N LEU A 75 4.16 6.46 -4.77
CA LEU A 75 3.41 6.82 -3.58
C LEU A 75 3.69 8.28 -3.18
N PRO A 76 2.69 9.03 -2.69
CA PRO A 76 2.91 10.36 -2.16
C PRO A 76 3.80 10.31 -0.93
N LEU A 77 4.82 11.17 -0.89
CA LEU A 77 5.69 11.31 0.29
C LEU A 77 4.85 11.71 1.52
N PRO A 78 5.18 11.19 2.71
CA PRO A 78 4.65 11.74 3.95
C PRO A 78 5.13 13.20 4.09
N VAL A 79 4.20 14.15 4.19
CA VAL A 79 4.51 15.59 4.24
C VAL A 79 5.24 15.91 5.55
N ARG A 80 6.50 16.37 5.43
CA ARG A 80 7.27 17.00 6.50
C ARG A 80 8.22 18.03 5.91
N GLU A 81 8.08 19.28 6.34
CA GLU A 81 8.96 20.39 5.95
C GLU A 81 10.15 20.56 6.90
N ASP A 82 10.02 20.06 8.14
CA ASP A 82 11.05 20.21 9.15
C ASP A 82 12.22 19.23 8.97
N LYS A 83 13.41 19.72 9.32
CA LYS A 83 14.62 18.89 9.39
C LYS A 83 14.47 17.80 10.46
N PRO A 84 14.67 16.51 10.13
CA PRO A 84 14.52 15.43 11.09
C PRO A 84 15.62 15.48 12.16
N LEU A 85 15.22 15.37 13.43
CA LEU A 85 16.13 15.40 14.58
C LEU A 85 16.11 14.06 15.32
N ILE A 86 17.29 13.52 15.62
CA ILE A 86 17.49 12.36 16.49
C ILE A 86 17.68 12.86 17.92
N LEU A 87 16.80 12.44 18.83
CA LEU A 87 16.87 12.72 20.26
C LEU A 87 17.65 11.61 20.99
N LEU A 88 18.92 11.87 21.29
CA LEU A 88 19.79 10.87 21.92
C LEU A 88 19.31 10.46 23.31
N ALA A 89 18.77 11.39 24.10
CA ALA A 89 18.31 11.11 25.46
C ALA A 89 17.16 10.09 25.46
N GLU A 90 16.20 10.24 24.55
CA GLU A 90 15.08 9.29 24.41
C GLU A 90 15.57 7.90 24.00
N LEU A 91 16.49 7.83 23.04
CA LEU A 91 17.05 6.55 22.56
C LEU A 91 17.87 5.86 23.66
N LEU A 92 18.69 6.59 24.41
CA LEU A 92 19.46 6.02 25.50
C LEU A 92 18.58 5.53 26.64
N LYS A 93 17.53 6.28 27.01
CA LYS A 93 16.56 5.85 28.03
C LYS A 93 15.87 4.54 27.60
N LYS A 94 15.42 4.43 26.35
CA LYS A 94 14.84 3.19 25.80
C LYS A 94 15.83 2.02 25.78
N ALA A 95 17.06 2.25 25.32
CA ALA A 95 18.10 1.22 25.29
C ALA A 95 18.41 0.66 26.69
N THR A 96 18.22 1.46 27.74
CA THR A 96 18.42 0.99 29.13
C THR A 96 17.29 0.15 29.65
N GLN A 97 16.05 0.43 29.25
CA GLN A 97 14.88 -0.40 29.59
C GLN A 97 14.99 -1.81 28.98
N LYS A 98 15.63 -1.93 27.81
CA LYS A 98 15.92 -3.20 27.15
C LYS A 98 17.19 -3.91 27.65
N ASN A 99 17.87 -3.36 28.67
CA ASN A 99 19.16 -3.84 29.17
C ASN A 99 20.30 -3.88 28.13
N SER A 100 20.16 -3.20 26.98
CA SER A 100 21.22 -3.11 25.96
C SER A 100 22.43 -2.31 26.44
N ILE A 101 22.20 -1.35 27.35
CA ILE A 101 23.24 -0.63 28.09
C ILE A 101 22.79 -0.42 29.53
N LYS A 102 23.70 -0.60 30.50
CA LYS A 102 23.41 -0.26 31.89
C LYS A 102 23.35 1.26 32.02
N LEU A 103 22.21 1.78 32.49
CA LEU A 103 22.04 3.21 32.73
C LEU A 103 23.01 3.66 33.82
N HIS A 104 24.10 4.32 33.40
CA HIS A 104 25.11 4.76 34.35
C HIS A 104 24.57 5.98 35.11
N LYS A 105 24.77 6.04 36.43
CA LYS A 105 24.40 7.22 37.26
C LYS A 105 25.03 8.53 36.76
N ALA A 106 26.05 8.44 35.90
CA ALA A 106 26.75 9.59 35.34
C ALA A 106 26.17 10.10 34.02
N PHE A 107 25.12 9.47 33.46
CA PHE A 107 24.44 10.00 32.28
C PHE A 107 23.53 11.13 32.75
N LYS A 108 23.82 12.36 32.32
CA LYS A 108 23.10 13.55 32.78
C LYS A 108 22.62 14.37 31.59
N LEU A 109 21.42 14.92 31.70
CA LEU A 109 20.87 15.95 30.84
C LEU A 109 21.31 17.32 31.34
N ILE A 110 21.56 18.23 30.40
CA ILE A 110 21.79 19.64 30.68
C ILE A 110 20.59 20.43 30.17
N ILE A 111 19.88 21.08 31.09
CA ILE A 111 18.71 21.92 30.82
C ILE A 111 18.92 23.24 31.56
N ASP A 112 19.00 24.36 30.85
CA ASP A 112 19.20 25.69 31.43
C ASP A 112 20.38 25.74 32.43
N GLY A 113 21.48 25.05 32.11
CA GLY A 113 22.67 24.94 32.95
C GLY A 113 22.56 23.97 34.15
N ARG A 114 21.41 23.33 34.35
CA ARG A 114 21.19 22.34 35.42
C ARG A 114 21.47 20.92 34.95
N GLU A 115 22.11 20.13 35.81
CA GLU A 115 22.37 18.71 35.57
C GLU A 115 21.24 17.85 36.15
N ILE A 116 20.56 17.07 35.29
CA ILE A 116 19.50 16.14 35.70
C ILE A 116 19.92 14.72 35.33
N ALA A 117 19.77 13.75 36.22
CA ALA A 117 20.11 12.37 35.90
C ALA A 117 19.14 11.80 34.84
N LEU A 118 19.67 11.19 33.78
CA LEU A 118 18.85 10.65 32.67
C LEU A 118 17.79 9.64 33.15
N ARG A 119 18.08 8.93 34.24
CA ARG A 119 17.19 7.93 34.87
C ARG A 119 15.96 8.52 35.56
N GLU A 120 16.06 9.76 36.02
CA GLU A 120 15.03 10.47 36.78
C GLU A 120 14.25 11.45 35.88
N ALA A 121 14.74 11.71 34.67
CA ALA A 121 14.16 12.68 33.76
C ALA A 121 12.81 12.24 33.18
N SER A 122 11.85 13.15 33.23
CA SER A 122 10.57 13.10 32.51
C SER A 122 10.77 13.22 30.99
N ASP A 123 9.76 12.81 30.22
CA ASP A 123 9.85 12.85 28.76
C ASP A 123 9.92 14.29 28.20
N GLU A 124 9.36 15.26 28.92
CA GLU A 124 9.49 16.68 28.57
C GLU A 124 10.93 17.18 28.76
N GLU A 125 11.58 16.77 29.85
CA GLU A 125 13.00 17.10 30.11
C GLU A 125 13.93 16.47 29.07
N LEU A 126 13.66 15.23 28.62
CA LEU A 126 14.43 14.60 27.54
C LEU A 126 14.42 15.43 26.26
N ARG A 127 13.30 16.08 25.94
CA ARG A 127 13.12 16.90 24.72
C ARG A 127 13.67 18.31 24.86
N LYS A 128 13.60 18.88 26.07
CA LYS A 128 14.15 20.21 26.37
C LYS A 128 15.67 20.21 26.48
N ALA A 129 16.29 19.11 26.88
CA ALA A 129 17.73 19.02 27.05
C ALA A 129 18.51 19.42 25.79
N GLU A 130 19.48 20.30 25.98
CA GLU A 130 20.38 20.78 24.92
C GLU A 130 21.53 19.80 24.73
N PHE A 131 22.11 19.34 25.84
CA PHE A 131 23.27 18.45 25.86
C PHE A 131 23.07 17.27 26.79
N LEU A 132 23.79 16.19 26.47
CA LEU A 132 24.02 15.05 27.33
C LEU A 132 25.46 15.06 27.79
N LYS A 133 25.67 14.90 29.09
CA LYS A 133 26.99 14.61 29.68
C LYS A 133 27.14 13.10 29.80
N LEU A 134 28.03 12.54 28.97
CA LEU A 134 28.25 11.10 28.85
C LEU A 134 29.68 10.72 29.28
N PRO A 135 29.87 9.60 30.00
CA PRO A 135 31.21 9.13 30.38
C PRO A 135 32.10 8.93 29.16
N LYS A 136 33.36 9.41 29.26
CA LYS A 136 34.41 9.36 28.21
C LYS A 136 34.14 10.19 26.95
N LEU A 137 32.88 10.49 26.64
CA LEU A 137 32.46 11.29 25.49
C LEU A 137 32.30 12.78 25.82
N GLY A 138 32.16 13.15 27.09
CA GLY A 138 31.99 14.54 27.49
C GLY A 138 30.58 15.05 27.19
N PHE A 139 30.48 16.29 26.71
CA PHE A 139 29.21 16.90 26.31
C PHE A 139 28.89 16.57 24.84
N VAL A 140 27.76 15.94 24.60
CA VAL A 140 27.25 15.60 23.27
C VAL A 140 25.91 16.30 23.08
N PRO A 141 25.65 16.94 21.93
CA PRO A 141 24.34 17.52 21.66
C PRO A 141 23.24 16.46 21.75
N ASN A 142 22.15 16.76 22.45
CA ASN A 142 21.02 15.83 22.57
C ASN A 142 20.24 15.71 21.25
N LYS A 143 20.17 16.81 20.49
CA LYS A 143 19.49 16.91 19.20
C LYS A 143 20.54 16.77 18.10
N ILE A 144 20.56 15.63 17.41
CA ILE A 144 21.42 15.40 16.25
C ILE A 144 20.60 15.59 14.98
N GLU A 145 21.01 16.53 14.13
CA GLU A 145 20.40 16.72 12.81
C GLU A 145 20.71 15.53 11.90
N LEU A 146 19.66 14.91 11.37
CA LEU A 146 19.72 13.89 10.35
C LEU A 146 19.78 14.56 8.97
N ASP A 147 21.00 14.67 8.45
CA ASP A 147 21.29 15.09 7.08
C ASP A 147 21.54 13.89 6.17
N GLU A 148 21.79 14.15 4.88
CA GLU A 148 22.04 13.14 3.86
C GLU A 148 23.23 12.25 4.21
N ASP A 149 24.31 12.82 4.76
CA ASP A 149 25.50 12.07 5.13
C ASP A 149 25.23 11.09 6.27
N LEU A 150 24.54 11.53 7.34
CA LEU A 150 24.17 10.63 8.43
C LEU A 150 23.15 9.58 7.96
N ALA A 151 22.20 9.95 7.10
CA ALA A 151 21.24 9.02 6.53
C ALA A 151 21.93 7.93 5.69
N TRP A 152 22.90 8.31 4.86
CA TRP A 152 23.73 7.37 4.10
C TRP A 152 24.49 6.42 5.03
N VAL A 153 25.13 6.91 6.09
CA VAL A 153 25.80 6.05 7.09
C VAL A 153 24.81 5.08 7.74
N MET A 154 23.60 5.53 8.08
CA MET A 154 22.55 4.66 8.63
C MET A 154 22.12 3.57 7.63
N GLY A 155 22.07 3.89 6.34
CA GLY A 155 21.84 2.92 5.27
C GLY A 155 22.93 1.84 5.23
N VAL A 156 24.20 2.26 5.19
CA VAL A 156 25.34 1.34 5.20
C VAL A 156 25.35 0.47 6.46
N CYS A 157 25.04 1.06 7.63
CA CYS A 157 24.90 0.30 8.87
C CYS A 157 23.89 -0.84 8.72
N THR A 158 22.72 -0.54 8.18
CA THR A 158 21.65 -1.52 8.00
C THR A 158 22.09 -2.67 7.10
N ALA A 159 22.84 -2.40 6.03
CA ALA A 159 23.38 -3.44 5.16
C ALA A 159 24.52 -4.25 5.84
N GLU A 160 25.63 -3.58 6.14
CA GLU A 160 26.94 -4.21 6.35
C GLU A 160 27.29 -4.51 7.81
N THR A 161 26.66 -3.83 8.75
CA THR A 161 27.17 -3.89 10.14
C THR A 161 26.69 -5.11 10.89
N ASN A 162 27.56 -5.59 11.77
CA ASN A 162 27.26 -6.58 12.79
C ASN A 162 26.96 -5.88 14.13
N LYS A 163 26.66 -6.68 15.17
CA LYS A 163 26.39 -6.18 16.52
C LYS A 163 27.53 -5.35 17.12
N HIS A 164 28.75 -5.38 16.57
CA HIS A 164 29.92 -4.68 17.11
C HIS A 164 30.21 -3.35 16.40
N LEU A 165 29.34 -2.88 15.51
CA LEU A 165 29.53 -1.63 14.74
C LEU A 165 30.89 -1.63 14.02
N THR A 166 31.17 -2.76 13.36
CA THR A 166 32.34 -2.97 12.50
C THR A 166 31.88 -3.00 11.06
N PHE A 167 32.55 -2.23 10.20
CA PHE A 167 32.32 -2.20 8.77
C PHE A 167 33.48 -2.88 8.04
N ARG A 168 33.17 -3.56 6.94
CA ARG A 168 34.15 -4.32 6.18
C ARG A 168 34.00 -3.95 4.71
N PHE A 169 35.05 -3.37 4.15
CA PHE A 169 35.05 -2.95 2.77
C PHE A 169 36.22 -3.58 2.03
N SER A 170 36.10 -3.70 0.71
CA SER A 170 37.26 -4.01 -0.11
C SER A 170 38.24 -2.82 -0.10
N SER A 171 39.50 -3.04 -0.44
CA SER A 171 40.49 -1.96 -0.51
C SER A 171 40.17 -0.89 -1.56
N ARG A 172 39.28 -1.20 -2.52
CA ARG A 172 38.81 -0.25 -3.54
C ARG A 172 37.73 0.69 -3.02
N GLU A 173 37.20 0.43 -1.84
CA GLU A 173 36.09 1.15 -1.21
C GLU A 173 36.53 1.84 0.08
N SER A 174 37.83 2.11 0.24
CA SER A 174 38.40 2.78 1.42
C SER A 174 37.78 4.15 1.68
N GLU A 175 37.38 4.87 0.62
CA GLU A 175 36.68 6.15 0.70
C GLU A 175 35.38 6.07 1.51
N LYS A 176 34.66 4.93 1.45
CA LYS A 176 33.45 4.70 2.26
C LYS A 176 33.80 4.69 3.75
N ALA A 177 34.91 4.05 4.13
CA ALA A 177 35.36 3.97 5.52
C ALA A 177 35.77 5.35 6.07
N GLU A 178 36.45 6.15 5.24
CA GLU A 178 36.83 7.52 5.57
C GLU A 178 35.59 8.39 5.78
N LYS A 179 34.64 8.37 4.83
CA LYS A 179 33.37 9.09 4.94
C LYS A 179 32.62 8.74 6.22
N ILE A 180 32.49 7.45 6.55
CA ILE A 180 31.81 7.02 7.80
C ILE A 180 32.54 7.60 9.03
N SER A 181 33.87 7.50 9.07
CA SER A 181 34.66 8.02 10.20
C SER A 181 34.47 9.53 10.39
N GLU A 182 34.49 10.30 9.31
CA GLU A 182 34.26 11.75 9.34
C GLU A 182 32.87 12.12 9.83
N VAL A 183 31.83 11.47 9.31
CA VAL A 183 30.44 11.72 9.71
C VAL A 183 30.24 11.39 11.18
N LEU A 184 30.75 10.25 11.66
CA LEU A 184 30.65 9.87 13.07
C LEU A 184 31.41 10.82 14.01
N LYS A 185 32.58 11.30 13.59
CA LYS A 185 33.35 12.29 14.33
C LYS A 185 32.60 13.62 14.40
N LYS A 186 32.07 14.11 13.28
CA LYS A 186 31.33 15.37 13.19
C LYS A 186 30.03 15.35 13.98
N LYS A 187 29.25 14.26 13.88
CA LYS A 187 27.91 14.17 14.47
C LYS A 187 27.92 13.73 15.93
N PHE A 188 28.83 12.83 16.31
CA PHE A 188 28.82 12.21 17.64
C PHE A 188 30.13 12.42 18.43
N GLY A 189 31.14 13.08 17.85
CA GLY A 189 32.46 13.20 18.48
C GLY A 189 33.22 11.88 18.59
N ILE A 190 32.82 10.85 17.83
CA ILE A 190 33.40 9.50 17.93
C ILE A 190 34.39 9.27 16.81
N GLN A 191 35.63 8.96 17.18
CA GLN A 191 36.67 8.56 16.24
C GLN A 191 36.63 7.05 16.03
N ALA A 192 36.44 6.62 14.78
CA ALA A 192 36.55 5.23 14.38
C ALA A 192 38.02 4.83 14.17
N LYS A 193 38.34 3.55 14.39
CA LYS A 193 39.67 3.00 14.11
C LYS A 193 39.62 2.25 12.79
N THR A 194 40.52 2.57 11.88
CA THR A 194 40.67 1.89 10.59
C THR A 194 41.86 0.95 10.64
N ASP A 195 41.66 -0.30 10.26
CA ASP A 195 42.72 -1.28 10.03
C ASP A 195 42.72 -1.69 8.55
N VAL A 196 43.89 -1.64 7.91
CA VAL A 196 44.06 -1.90 6.49
C VAL A 196 44.88 -3.17 6.33
N ASN A 197 44.25 -4.23 5.85
CA ASN A 197 44.92 -5.48 5.53
C ASN A 197 45.25 -5.52 4.02
N THR A 198 46.50 -5.18 3.70
CA THR A 198 47.00 -5.13 2.32
C THR A 198 47.02 -6.50 1.65
N LEU A 199 47.34 -7.57 2.40
CA LEU A 199 47.37 -8.94 1.89
C LEU A 199 45.98 -9.45 1.48
N LYS A 200 44.95 -9.14 2.29
CA LYS A 200 43.56 -9.55 2.03
C LYS A 200 42.78 -8.51 1.22
N LYS A 201 43.41 -7.42 0.75
CA LYS A 201 42.79 -6.30 0.03
C LYS A 201 41.50 -5.82 0.72
N ARG A 202 41.57 -5.62 2.03
CA ARG A 202 40.41 -5.35 2.87
C ARG A 202 40.67 -4.23 3.86
N VAL A 203 39.66 -3.37 4.05
CA VAL A 203 39.65 -2.31 5.05
C VAL A 203 38.59 -2.66 6.08
N GLU A 204 38.95 -2.60 7.36
CA GLU A 204 38.04 -2.78 8.48
C GLU A 204 37.95 -1.48 9.28
N LEU A 205 36.73 -0.97 9.48
CA LEU A 205 36.46 0.20 10.30
C LEU A 205 35.75 -0.26 11.58
N ALA A 206 36.40 -0.09 12.73
CA ALA A 206 35.86 -0.47 14.03
C ALA A 206 35.49 0.76 14.86
N VAL A 207 34.22 0.86 15.24
CA VAL A 207 33.70 1.96 16.07
C VAL A 207 33.55 1.51 17.51
N ASN A 208 34.53 1.87 18.35
CA ASN A 208 34.58 1.45 19.76
C ASN A 208 33.73 2.33 20.70
N SER A 209 32.42 2.43 20.44
CA SER A 209 31.49 3.20 21.27
C SER A 209 30.26 2.40 21.66
N ARG A 210 30.15 2.06 22.96
CA ARG A 210 28.97 1.39 23.53
C ARG A 210 27.71 2.24 23.43
N ILE A 211 27.87 3.56 23.54
CA ILE A 211 26.75 4.51 23.48
C ILE A 211 26.19 4.55 22.06
N LEU A 212 27.05 4.74 21.05
CA LEU A 212 26.60 4.79 19.66
C LEU A 212 26.01 3.46 19.20
N ARG A 213 26.61 2.34 19.62
CA ARG A 213 26.04 1.01 19.40
C ARG A 213 24.61 0.93 19.95
N ALA A 214 24.38 1.34 21.19
CA ALA A 214 23.04 1.30 21.80
C ALA A 214 22.04 2.21 21.05
N VAL A 215 22.49 3.38 20.60
CA VAL A 215 21.67 4.31 19.80
C VAL A 215 21.29 3.68 18.45
N PHE A 216 22.26 3.12 17.72
CA PHE A 216 22.02 2.52 16.40
C PHE A 216 21.23 1.22 16.47
N GLU A 217 21.43 0.42 17.51
CA GLU A 217 20.61 -0.76 17.82
C GLU A 217 19.15 -0.35 18.07
N GLU A 218 18.94 0.73 18.83
CA GLU A 218 17.58 1.19 19.15
C GLU A 218 16.88 1.92 18.00
N LEU A 219 17.65 2.42 17.03
CA LEU A 219 17.12 2.87 15.74
C LEU A 219 16.79 1.72 14.79
N GLY A 220 17.19 0.48 15.10
CA GLY A 220 16.94 -0.68 14.24
C GLY A 220 18.01 -0.95 13.19
N LEU A 221 19.17 -0.30 13.27
CA LEU A 221 20.24 -0.40 12.26
C LEU A 221 21.15 -1.63 12.48
N LEU A 222 21.26 -2.07 13.74
CA LEU A 222 22.13 -3.16 14.18
C LEU A 222 21.30 -4.37 14.61
N GLY A 223 21.95 -5.52 14.70
CA GLY A 223 21.34 -6.76 15.18
C GLY A 223 21.50 -7.91 14.20
N THR A 224 20.71 -8.95 14.39
CA THR A 224 20.53 -10.03 13.42
C THR A 224 19.77 -9.52 12.20
N THR A 225 19.84 -10.24 11.08
CA THR A 225 19.12 -9.90 9.85
C THR A 225 17.63 -9.63 10.09
N LYS A 226 17.00 -10.38 11.01
CA LYS A 226 15.57 -10.25 11.34
C LYS A 226 15.23 -9.03 12.22
N GLU A 227 16.20 -8.51 12.98
CA GLU A 227 16.01 -7.35 13.88
C GLU A 227 16.15 -6.03 13.11
N LYS A 228 16.97 -6.01 12.07
CA LYS A 228 17.26 -4.81 11.27
C LYS A 228 16.02 -4.31 10.53
N HIS A 229 15.79 -3.01 10.55
CA HIS A 229 14.66 -2.37 9.86
C HIS A 229 14.99 -0.91 9.55
N VAL A 230 14.27 -0.33 8.59
CA VAL A 230 14.35 1.10 8.31
C VAL A 230 13.85 1.88 9.54
N PRO A 231 14.65 2.81 10.09
CA PRO A 231 14.24 3.62 11.22
C PRO A 231 13.01 4.48 10.90
N ASN A 232 12.09 4.62 11.85
CA ASN A 232 10.89 5.46 11.68
C ASN A 232 11.24 6.92 11.31
N ILE A 233 12.36 7.44 11.79
CA ILE A 233 12.80 8.78 11.42
C ILE A 233 13.08 8.89 9.91
N ILE A 234 13.64 7.86 9.28
CA ILE A 234 13.91 7.83 7.83
C ILE A 234 12.61 7.75 7.03
N ILE A 235 11.68 6.87 7.42
CA ILE A 235 10.39 6.69 6.72
C ILE A 235 9.62 8.01 6.62
N ASN A 236 9.72 8.85 7.65
CA ASN A 236 9.03 10.14 7.75
C ASN A 236 9.96 11.32 7.46
N SER A 237 11.04 11.11 6.71
CA SER A 237 11.98 12.19 6.35
C SER A 237 11.70 12.75 4.94
N PRO A 238 12.21 13.94 4.63
CA PRO A 238 12.18 14.48 3.27
C PRO A 238 12.87 13.56 2.26
N ARG A 239 12.54 13.76 0.97
CA ARG A 239 12.98 12.92 -0.16
C ARG A 239 14.49 12.70 -0.21
N ASN A 240 15.29 13.74 0.00
CA ASN A 240 16.75 13.69 -0.06
C ASN A 240 17.34 12.79 1.04
N ILE A 241 16.78 12.81 2.25
CA ILE A 241 17.20 11.96 3.37
C ILE A 241 16.85 10.49 3.08
N ILE A 242 15.65 10.22 2.58
CA ILE A 242 15.24 8.85 2.16
C ILE A 242 16.18 8.32 1.08
N LEU A 243 16.45 9.15 0.07
CA LEU A 243 17.33 8.82 -1.06
C LEU A 243 18.75 8.51 -0.58
N ALA A 244 19.32 9.34 0.30
CA ALA A 244 20.65 9.14 0.85
C ALA A 244 20.73 7.84 1.68
N TYR A 245 19.71 7.54 2.49
CA TYR A 245 19.63 6.28 3.23
C TYR A 245 19.58 5.05 2.30
N LEU A 246 18.72 5.06 1.28
CA LEU A 246 18.64 3.97 0.32
C LEU A 246 19.95 3.78 -0.44
N LYS A 247 20.60 4.88 -0.83
CA LYS A 247 21.91 4.83 -1.47
C LYS A 247 22.95 4.21 -0.55
N GLY A 248 22.99 4.56 0.73
CA GLY A 248 23.86 3.91 1.71
C GLY A 248 23.58 2.43 1.88
N LEU A 249 22.31 2.04 1.89
CA LEU A 249 21.90 0.63 1.96
C LEU A 249 22.37 -0.17 0.73
N ILE A 250 22.22 0.40 -0.47
CA ILE A 250 22.68 -0.18 -1.74
C ILE A 250 24.20 -0.23 -1.79
N ASP A 251 24.89 0.83 -1.38
CA ASP A 251 26.36 0.90 -1.36
C ASP A 251 26.97 -0.08 -0.35
N GLY A 252 26.20 -0.46 0.68
CA GLY A 252 26.58 -1.46 1.65
C GLY A 252 26.34 -2.88 1.14
N GLY A 253 25.11 -3.21 0.72
CA GLY A 253 24.70 -4.61 0.50
C GLY A 253 24.03 -4.89 -0.85
N GLY A 254 24.03 -3.93 -1.76
CA GLY A 254 23.57 -4.09 -3.14
C GLY A 254 24.73 -4.18 -4.14
N TYR A 255 24.39 -4.52 -5.38
CA TYR A 255 25.34 -4.51 -6.49
C TYR A 255 24.66 -4.02 -7.77
N ILE A 256 25.46 -3.69 -8.78
CA ILE A 256 24.99 -3.37 -10.13
C ILE A 256 25.26 -4.61 -11.01
N ASP A 257 24.25 -5.09 -11.71
CA ASP A 257 24.38 -6.24 -12.59
C ASP A 257 24.96 -5.88 -13.97
N GLU A 258 25.06 -6.88 -14.86
CA GLU A 258 25.58 -6.70 -16.22
C GLU A 258 24.73 -5.80 -17.13
N HIS A 259 23.45 -5.59 -16.77
CA HIS A 259 22.54 -4.69 -17.47
C HIS A 259 22.59 -3.26 -16.91
N GLY A 260 23.35 -3.05 -15.84
CA GLY A 260 23.43 -1.77 -15.13
C GLY A 260 22.30 -1.57 -14.14
N ASP A 261 21.52 -2.60 -13.83
CA ASP A 261 20.42 -2.54 -12.87
C ASP A 261 20.95 -2.66 -11.44
N ILE A 262 20.35 -1.91 -10.51
CA ILE A 262 20.69 -2.04 -9.10
C ILE A 262 19.90 -3.22 -8.52
N VAL A 263 20.61 -4.14 -7.88
CA VAL A 263 20.03 -5.31 -7.21
C VAL A 263 20.34 -5.22 -5.71
N TYR A 264 19.30 -5.31 -4.89
CA TYR A 264 19.38 -5.40 -3.44
C TYR A 264 18.65 -6.65 -2.97
N SER A 265 19.24 -7.42 -2.05
CA SER A 265 18.60 -8.62 -1.51
C SER A 265 18.60 -8.66 0.01
N THR A 266 17.56 -9.25 0.59
CA THR A 266 17.45 -9.44 2.04
C THR A 266 16.56 -10.63 2.39
N GLU A 267 16.90 -11.35 3.44
CA GLU A 267 16.04 -12.40 4.02
C GLU A 267 15.03 -11.84 5.02
N ASN A 268 15.08 -10.53 5.30
CA ASN A 268 14.14 -9.88 6.20
C ASN A 268 12.92 -9.33 5.44
N PRO A 269 11.73 -9.94 5.59
CA PRO A 269 10.54 -9.52 4.86
C PRO A 269 10.05 -8.12 5.25
N VAL A 270 10.34 -7.65 6.47
CA VAL A 270 9.99 -6.29 6.92
C VAL A 270 10.88 -5.28 6.21
N LEU A 271 12.20 -5.51 6.21
CA LEU A 271 13.14 -4.63 5.54
C LEU A 271 12.88 -4.60 4.02
N ALA A 272 12.61 -5.75 3.39
CA ALA A 272 12.23 -5.81 1.97
C ALA A 272 11.03 -4.91 1.66
N ARG A 273 9.95 -4.99 2.45
CA ARG A 273 8.76 -4.15 2.28
C ARG A 273 9.07 -2.67 2.50
N GLN A 274 9.86 -2.34 3.51
CA GLN A 274 10.23 -0.95 3.78
C GLN A 274 11.08 -0.35 2.66
N VAL A 275 12.08 -1.08 2.17
CA VAL A 275 12.91 -0.64 1.03
C VAL A 275 12.06 -0.45 -0.22
N PHE A 276 11.19 -1.42 -0.54
CA PHE A 276 10.28 -1.32 -1.67
C PHE A 276 9.37 -0.09 -1.56
N LEU A 277 8.80 0.17 -0.37
CA LEU A 277 7.95 1.33 -0.10
C LEU A 277 8.71 2.65 -0.26
N LEU A 278 9.92 2.75 0.30
CA LEU A 278 10.74 3.95 0.19
C LEU A 278 11.09 4.26 -1.27
N LEU A 279 11.38 3.24 -2.09
CA LEU A 279 11.60 3.41 -3.52
C LEU A 279 10.36 4.00 -4.20
N GLN A 280 9.17 3.49 -3.89
CA GLN A 280 7.92 4.05 -4.43
C GLN A 280 7.67 5.49 -4.01
N PHE A 281 8.06 5.89 -2.79
CA PHE A 281 8.01 7.29 -2.35
C PHE A 281 8.97 8.21 -3.12
N LEU A 282 10.07 7.68 -3.64
CA LEU A 282 10.99 8.41 -4.52
C LEU A 282 10.53 8.44 -5.99
N GLY A 283 9.35 7.89 -6.26
CA GLY A 283 8.82 7.74 -7.61
C GLY A 283 9.33 6.50 -8.34
N VAL A 284 10.30 5.77 -7.78
CA VAL A 284 10.91 4.56 -8.37
C VAL A 284 9.88 3.45 -8.44
N THR A 285 9.78 2.76 -9.58
CA THR A 285 9.00 1.52 -9.73
C THR A 285 9.93 0.30 -9.68
N PRO A 286 10.23 -0.26 -8.49
CA PRO A 286 11.08 -1.43 -8.38
C PRO A 286 10.33 -2.72 -8.74
N THR A 287 11.08 -3.76 -9.10
CA THR A 287 10.59 -5.12 -9.22
C THR A 287 11.05 -5.95 -8.03
N LEU A 288 10.19 -6.84 -7.56
CA LEU A 288 10.48 -7.79 -6.49
C LEU A 288 10.31 -9.22 -6.99
N THR A 289 11.36 -10.01 -6.80
CA THR A 289 11.32 -11.47 -6.95
C THR A 289 11.57 -12.10 -5.58
N GLN A 290 10.86 -13.18 -5.26
CA GLN A 290 11.06 -13.93 -4.02
C GLN A 290 11.57 -15.33 -4.36
N ASP A 291 12.76 -15.67 -3.89
CA ASP A 291 13.32 -17.03 -3.96
C ASP A 291 13.45 -17.60 -2.54
N LYS A 292 12.64 -18.61 -2.22
CA LYS A 292 12.54 -19.22 -0.88
C LYS A 292 12.31 -18.15 0.20
N THR A 293 13.36 -17.83 0.95
CA THR A 293 13.39 -16.85 2.05
C THR A 293 13.98 -15.50 1.64
N ASN A 294 14.61 -15.41 0.48
CA ASN A 294 15.30 -14.22 0.01
C ASN A 294 14.38 -13.35 -0.86
N TYR A 295 14.36 -12.06 -0.57
CA TYR A 295 13.63 -11.04 -1.31
C TYR A 295 14.63 -10.24 -2.13
N VAL A 296 14.50 -10.28 -3.45
CA VAL A 296 15.39 -9.59 -4.40
C VAL A 296 14.62 -8.42 -5.00
N ILE A 297 15.09 -7.22 -4.72
CA ILE A 297 14.56 -5.96 -5.23
C ILE A 297 15.50 -5.47 -6.33
N THR A 298 14.96 -5.27 -7.54
CA THR A 298 15.71 -4.76 -8.69
C THR A 298 15.16 -3.40 -9.10
N ILE A 299 16.07 -2.46 -9.33
CA ILE A 299 15.78 -1.13 -9.88
C ILE A 299 16.40 -1.07 -11.27
N ASN A 300 15.55 -1.17 -12.29
CA ASN A 300 16.03 -1.21 -13.65
C ASN A 300 16.54 0.16 -14.14
N ARG A 301 17.74 0.23 -14.69
CA ARG A 301 18.36 1.50 -15.09
C ARG A 301 17.57 2.25 -16.16
N ASP A 302 17.16 1.53 -17.20
CA ASP A 302 16.55 2.13 -18.40
C ASP A 302 15.06 2.41 -18.24
N SER A 303 14.37 1.61 -17.41
CA SER A 303 12.91 1.63 -17.31
C SER A 303 12.39 2.04 -15.93
N CYS A 304 13.28 2.35 -14.98
CA CYS A 304 12.89 2.92 -13.68
C CYS A 304 12.25 4.29 -13.91
N TRP A 305 10.93 4.38 -13.84
CA TRP A 305 10.24 5.66 -13.67
C TRP A 305 10.76 6.29 -12.39
N ALA A 306 11.58 7.33 -12.48
CA ALA A 306 12.10 8.08 -11.34
C ALA A 306 12.49 9.45 -11.84
N LEU A 307 12.46 10.43 -10.93
CA LEU A 307 12.84 11.79 -11.27
C LEU A 307 14.32 11.83 -11.71
N PRO A 308 14.70 12.75 -12.63
CA PRO A 308 16.06 12.77 -13.18
C PRO A 308 17.16 12.90 -12.11
N ASP A 309 16.91 13.66 -11.05
CA ASP A 309 17.80 13.82 -9.91
C ASP A 309 17.97 12.51 -9.11
N VAL A 310 16.87 11.79 -8.86
CA VAL A 310 16.88 10.47 -8.21
C VAL A 310 17.67 9.47 -9.05
N ARG A 311 17.44 9.42 -10.37
CA ARG A 311 18.18 8.52 -11.28
C ARG A 311 19.67 8.84 -11.28
N LYS A 312 20.02 10.13 -11.40
CA LYS A 312 21.42 10.60 -11.39
C LYS A 312 22.13 10.20 -10.09
N TYR A 313 21.45 10.35 -8.96
CA TYR A 313 22.02 10.00 -7.65
C TYR A 313 22.21 8.50 -7.45
N LEU A 314 21.27 7.67 -7.91
CA LEU A 314 21.36 6.21 -7.77
C LEU A 314 22.38 5.59 -8.72
N PHE A 315 22.38 5.98 -9.99
CA PHE A 315 23.19 5.36 -11.06
C PHE A 315 24.47 6.12 -11.39
N GLY A 316 24.61 7.39 -10.99
CA GLY A 316 25.77 8.22 -11.32
C GLY A 316 25.84 8.66 -12.79
N VAL A 317 24.75 8.55 -13.56
CA VAL A 317 24.71 8.87 -15.00
C VAL A 317 23.56 9.83 -15.31
N GLU A 318 23.83 10.88 -16.12
CA GLU A 318 22.79 11.67 -16.78
C GLU A 318 22.24 10.87 -17.97
N LEU A 319 21.08 10.23 -17.78
CA LEU A 319 20.39 9.53 -18.86
C LEU A 319 19.63 10.55 -19.72
N SER A 320 19.81 10.49 -21.05
CA SER A 320 19.09 11.32 -22.01
C SER A 320 17.58 11.10 -21.87
N SER A 321 16.82 12.20 -21.83
CA SER A 321 15.38 12.24 -21.53
C SER A 321 14.49 11.58 -22.58
N HIS A 322 15.04 11.06 -23.69
CA HIS A 322 14.27 10.60 -24.85
C HIS A 322 14.32 9.09 -25.11
N GLU A 323 15.24 8.32 -24.52
CA GLU A 323 15.36 6.88 -24.82
C GLU A 323 14.61 5.95 -23.86
N SER A 324 14.18 6.44 -22.69
CA SER A 324 13.66 5.60 -21.59
C SER A 324 12.13 5.54 -21.46
N LEU A 325 11.38 6.39 -22.16
CA LEU A 325 9.91 6.37 -22.08
C LEU A 325 9.26 5.15 -22.80
N ASN A 326 9.98 4.49 -23.71
CA ASN A 326 9.40 3.45 -24.58
C ASN A 326 9.58 2.00 -24.10
N LYS A 327 10.47 1.71 -23.13
CA LYS A 327 10.82 0.31 -22.80
C LYS A 327 9.96 -0.36 -21.72
N GLN A 328 9.14 0.39 -20.99
CA GLN A 328 8.18 -0.18 -20.02
C GLN A 328 6.73 0.13 -20.41
N VAL A 329 6.37 -0.20 -21.66
CA VAL A 329 4.95 -0.39 -21.99
C VAL A 329 4.57 -1.74 -21.41
N TYR A 330 3.80 -1.74 -20.33
CA TYR A 330 3.14 -2.93 -19.80
C TYR A 330 2.52 -3.69 -20.97
N LYS A 331 2.86 -4.98 -21.11
CA LYS A 331 2.34 -5.86 -22.16
C LYS A 331 0.83 -5.98 -21.97
N LEU A 332 0.05 -5.03 -22.50
CA LEU A 332 -1.40 -5.14 -22.54
C LEU A 332 -1.74 -6.41 -23.33
N PRO A 333 -2.64 -7.27 -22.81
CA PRO A 333 -2.98 -8.51 -23.50
C PRO A 333 -3.67 -8.20 -24.85
N VAL A 334 -2.94 -8.42 -25.94
CA VAL A 334 -3.45 -8.24 -27.33
C VAL A 334 -4.32 -9.44 -27.77
N SER A 335 -4.37 -10.52 -27.00
CA SER A 335 -4.74 -11.86 -27.51
C SER A 335 -6.23 -12.16 -27.69
N LYS A 336 -7.13 -11.17 -27.53
CA LYS A 336 -8.52 -11.25 -28.03
C LYS A 336 -8.97 -10.03 -28.84
N THR A 337 -8.11 -9.01 -28.91
CA THR A 337 -8.39 -7.70 -29.49
C THR A 337 -8.04 -7.62 -30.97
N LEU A 338 -7.26 -8.57 -31.50
CA LEU A 338 -6.94 -8.61 -32.94
C LEU A 338 -8.20 -8.65 -33.82
N LYS A 339 -9.31 -9.26 -33.37
CA LYS A 339 -10.56 -9.31 -34.14
C LYS A 339 -11.29 -7.96 -34.27
N LYS A 340 -11.15 -7.09 -33.26
CA LYS A 340 -11.69 -5.71 -33.27
C LYS A 340 -10.72 -4.74 -33.93
N LEU A 341 -9.41 -5.00 -33.83
CA LEU A 341 -8.39 -4.28 -34.57
C LEU A 341 -8.50 -4.55 -36.08
N THR A 342 -8.86 -5.77 -36.51
CA THR A 342 -9.11 -6.10 -37.92
C THR A 342 -10.30 -5.34 -38.50
N GLU A 343 -11.37 -5.12 -37.73
CA GLU A 343 -12.51 -4.28 -38.16
C GLU A 343 -12.10 -2.81 -38.39
N LEU A 344 -11.06 -2.32 -37.68
CA LEU A 344 -10.45 -1.00 -37.88
C LEU A 344 -9.43 -0.97 -39.03
N LEU A 345 -8.84 -2.12 -39.39
CA LEU A 345 -7.85 -2.27 -40.47
C LEU A 345 -8.51 -2.41 -41.85
N ASP A 346 -9.72 -2.96 -41.94
CA ASP A 346 -10.50 -3.08 -43.18
C ASP A 346 -10.94 -1.72 -43.77
N GLY A 347 -10.76 -0.62 -43.03
CA GLY A 347 -10.93 0.76 -43.51
C GLY A 347 -9.73 1.34 -44.29
N GLY A 348 -8.71 0.53 -44.59
CA GLY A 348 -7.58 0.94 -45.44
C GLY A 348 -6.50 1.78 -44.76
N LEU A 349 -6.37 1.71 -43.43
CA LEU A 349 -5.47 2.59 -42.65
C LEU A 349 -4.16 1.94 -42.17
N ALA A 350 -3.88 0.66 -42.46
CA ALA A 350 -2.53 0.09 -42.30
C ALA A 350 -2.33 -1.22 -43.09
N THR A 351 -1.09 -1.50 -43.50
CA THR A 351 -0.66 -2.78 -44.07
C THR A 351 0.01 -3.67 -43.02
N TYR A 352 -0.29 -4.97 -43.06
CA TYR A 352 0.23 -6.01 -42.16
C TYR A 352 1.22 -6.92 -42.90
N SER A 353 2.36 -7.24 -42.29
CA SER A 353 3.36 -8.18 -42.82
C SER A 353 3.50 -9.38 -41.88
N TYR A 354 3.55 -10.58 -42.47
CA TYR A 354 3.29 -11.86 -41.82
C TYR A 354 4.59 -12.64 -41.56
N GLU A 355 5.54 -12.10 -40.80
CA GLU A 355 6.75 -12.87 -40.44
C GLU A 355 7.12 -12.74 -38.96
N SER A 356 7.23 -13.91 -38.32
CA SER A 356 7.67 -14.21 -36.94
C SER A 356 6.63 -14.10 -35.81
N SER A 357 6.42 -15.23 -35.13
CA SER A 357 5.32 -15.53 -34.22
C SER A 357 5.53 -15.12 -32.75
N TYR A 358 6.52 -14.27 -32.42
CA TYR A 358 6.69 -13.76 -31.04
C TYR A 358 7.26 -12.34 -30.94
N THR A 359 7.31 -11.60 -32.03
CA THR A 359 7.94 -10.28 -32.07
C THR A 359 7.21 -9.39 -33.05
N GLN A 360 6.52 -8.36 -32.55
CA GLN A 360 6.90 -6.98 -32.84
C GLN A 360 5.96 -6.01 -32.11
N GLU A 361 6.61 -5.09 -31.39
CA GLU A 361 6.07 -3.81 -30.96
C GLU A 361 5.27 -3.18 -32.10
N VAL A 362 3.94 -3.15 -31.99
CA VAL A 362 3.20 -2.23 -32.83
C VAL A 362 3.60 -0.85 -32.37
N LYS A 363 4.14 -0.05 -33.31
CA LYS A 363 4.32 1.41 -33.32
C LYS A 363 3.00 2.17 -33.04
N ALA A 364 2.16 1.67 -32.14
CA ALA A 364 0.87 2.21 -31.79
C ALA A 364 1.05 3.58 -31.15
N ALA A 365 2.05 3.76 -30.29
CA ALA A 365 2.33 5.05 -29.65
C ALA A 365 2.63 6.19 -30.66
N LYS A 366 3.22 5.88 -31.84
CA LYS A 366 3.45 6.86 -32.91
C LYS A 366 2.23 7.13 -33.78
N LEU A 367 1.28 6.18 -33.89
CA LEU A 367 -0.01 6.40 -34.58
C LEU A 367 -1.06 7.05 -33.67
N PHE A 368 -1.03 6.78 -32.36
CA PHE A 368 -1.99 7.30 -31.38
C PHE A 368 -1.99 8.82 -31.25
N ASN A 369 -0.93 9.49 -31.71
CA ASN A 369 -0.80 10.94 -31.65
C ASN A 369 -1.48 11.70 -32.80
N LYS A 370 -2.15 11.01 -33.75
CA LYS A 370 -2.69 11.68 -34.95
C LYS A 370 -4.21 11.67 -35.14
N ASN A 371 -5.00 10.87 -34.43
CA ASN A 371 -6.46 10.90 -34.54
C ASN A 371 -7.13 10.47 -33.21
N LEU A 372 -7.29 11.42 -32.30
CA LEU A 372 -8.00 11.28 -31.03
C LEU A 372 -9.49 11.65 -31.19
N THR A 373 -10.36 10.67 -31.41
CA THR A 373 -11.82 10.84 -31.21
C THR A 373 -12.55 9.61 -30.67
N ALA A 374 -11.87 8.54 -30.25
CA ALA A 374 -12.55 7.39 -29.64
C ALA A 374 -11.62 6.60 -28.71
N ILE A 375 -11.31 7.16 -27.54
CA ILE A 375 -10.76 6.39 -26.41
C ILE A 375 -11.77 6.56 -25.25
N PRO A 376 -12.33 5.49 -24.67
CA PRO A 376 -13.21 5.59 -23.51
C PRO A 376 -12.48 6.30 -22.34
N GLU A 377 -13.18 7.15 -21.60
CA GLU A 377 -12.62 8.01 -20.53
C GLU A 377 -11.77 7.25 -19.48
N ASP A 378 -12.07 5.97 -19.23
CA ASP A 378 -11.34 5.09 -18.30
C ASP A 378 -9.87 4.83 -18.69
N HIS A 379 -9.49 5.09 -19.94
CA HIS A 379 -8.14 4.84 -20.46
C HIS A 379 -7.16 5.98 -20.20
N GLN A 380 -7.65 7.21 -20.10
CA GLN A 380 -6.84 8.39 -19.76
C GLN A 380 -6.40 8.32 -18.30
N ALA A 381 -7.28 7.80 -17.43
CA ALA A 381 -7.00 7.59 -16.01
C ALA A 381 -5.73 6.76 -15.80
N LEU A 382 -5.51 5.65 -16.53
CA LEU A 382 -4.34 4.78 -16.33
C LEU A 382 -2.99 5.35 -16.82
N GLN A 383 -2.98 6.27 -17.81
CA GLN A 383 -1.74 6.88 -18.28
C GLN A 383 -1.20 7.93 -17.31
N GLU A 384 -2.09 8.63 -16.61
CA GLU A 384 -1.76 9.65 -15.60
C GLU A 384 -1.93 9.16 -14.16
N SER A 385 -2.37 7.90 -13.99
CA SER A 385 -2.58 7.23 -12.70
C SER A 385 -1.26 7.01 -11.97
N ASP A 386 -1.35 7.10 -10.65
CA ASP A 386 -0.27 6.71 -9.74
C ASP A 386 -0.25 5.17 -9.53
N ALA A 387 -1.06 4.43 -10.30
CA ALA A 387 -1.18 2.99 -10.29
C ALA A 387 -0.72 2.35 -11.61
N VAL A 388 -0.55 1.04 -11.55
CA VAL A 388 0.04 0.22 -12.59
C VAL A 388 -0.51 -1.20 -12.57
N LEU A 389 -0.44 -1.88 -13.71
CA LEU A 389 -0.96 -3.23 -13.86
C LEU A 389 0.13 -4.27 -13.67
N VAL A 390 -0.15 -5.29 -12.86
CA VAL A 390 0.78 -6.35 -12.51
C VAL A 390 0.14 -7.68 -12.85
N ARG A 391 0.87 -8.55 -13.57
CA ARG A 391 0.34 -9.83 -14.01
C ARG A 391 0.32 -10.83 -12.87
N VAL A 392 -0.76 -11.59 -12.76
CA VAL A 392 -0.85 -12.77 -11.90
C VAL A 392 -0.14 -13.94 -12.59
N GLU A 393 0.85 -14.51 -11.92
CA GLU A 393 1.65 -15.63 -12.43
C GLU A 393 1.08 -16.98 -11.99
N SER A 394 0.71 -17.10 -10.71
CA SER A 394 0.05 -18.29 -10.17
C SER A 394 -0.91 -17.93 -9.04
N VAL A 395 -1.88 -18.82 -8.81
CA VAL A 395 -2.83 -18.76 -7.70
C VAL A 395 -2.85 -20.13 -7.04
N GLU A 396 -2.50 -20.18 -5.76
CA GLU A 396 -2.41 -21.41 -4.96
C GLU A 396 -3.29 -21.28 -3.71
N GLU A 397 -3.85 -22.38 -3.23
CA GLU A 397 -4.51 -22.40 -1.91
C GLU A 397 -3.53 -22.85 -0.82
N GLU A 398 -3.55 -22.19 0.33
CA GLU A 398 -2.83 -22.64 1.53
C GLU A 398 -3.75 -22.61 2.75
N MET A 399 -3.70 -23.65 3.59
CA MET A 399 -4.45 -23.66 4.86
C MET A 399 -3.86 -22.62 5.81
N TYR A 400 -4.73 -21.78 6.38
CA TYR A 400 -4.33 -20.76 7.33
C TYR A 400 -5.18 -20.84 8.60
N GLU A 401 -4.51 -20.82 9.75
CA GLU A 401 -5.13 -20.68 11.06
C GLU A 401 -4.53 -19.48 11.77
N GLY A 402 -5.33 -18.43 11.98
CA GLY A 402 -4.82 -17.19 12.55
C GLY A 402 -5.76 -16.01 12.39
N TYR A 403 -5.22 -14.81 12.60
CA TYR A 403 -5.95 -13.57 12.43
C TYR A 403 -5.71 -13.00 11.05
N VAL A 404 -6.80 -12.66 10.37
CA VAL A 404 -6.81 -11.86 9.16
C VAL A 404 -7.36 -10.47 9.48
N TYR A 405 -6.90 -9.49 8.72
CA TYR A 405 -7.10 -8.07 8.97
C TYR A 405 -7.63 -7.39 7.71
N ASP A 406 -8.41 -6.35 7.90
CA ASP A 406 -8.90 -5.52 6.81
C ASP A 406 -9.12 -4.08 7.28
N PHE A 407 -9.20 -3.13 6.35
CA PHE A 407 -9.37 -1.72 6.61
C PHE A 407 -10.58 -1.17 5.86
N ALA A 408 -11.31 -0.26 6.50
CA ALA A 408 -12.27 0.59 5.81
C ALA A 408 -11.66 1.98 5.67
N VAL A 409 -11.41 2.39 4.43
CA VAL A 409 -11.02 3.74 4.02
C VAL A 409 -12.20 4.40 3.30
N PRO A 410 -13.00 5.24 3.98
CA PRO A 410 -14.13 5.92 3.36
C PRO A 410 -13.70 6.82 2.19
N GLY A 411 -14.57 6.93 1.18
CA GLY A 411 -14.30 7.72 -0.03
C GLY A 411 -13.74 6.85 -1.15
N ASP A 412 -12.45 6.51 -1.08
CA ASP A 412 -11.76 5.78 -2.16
C ASP A 412 -12.08 4.28 -2.19
N ASN A 413 -12.55 3.71 -1.08
CA ASN A 413 -12.87 2.30 -0.93
C ASN A 413 -11.71 1.33 -1.25
N SER A 414 -10.47 1.78 -1.04
CA SER A 414 -9.27 1.00 -1.29
C SER A 414 -8.16 1.30 -0.29
N PHE A 415 -7.17 0.42 -0.24
CA PHE A 415 -5.91 0.68 0.45
C PHE A 415 -4.72 0.01 -0.24
N VAL A 416 -3.54 0.60 -0.09
CA VAL A 416 -2.29 0.04 -0.61
C VAL A 416 -1.61 -0.81 0.47
N GLY A 417 -1.24 -2.05 0.13
CA GLY A 417 -0.59 -2.98 1.04
C GLY A 417 0.41 -3.92 0.35
N GLY A 418 1.14 -4.72 1.15
CA GLY A 418 2.16 -5.63 0.62
C GLY A 418 3.28 -4.86 -0.09
N PHE A 419 3.60 -5.24 -1.32
CA PHE A 419 4.56 -4.55 -2.18
C PHE A 419 3.86 -3.57 -3.13
N GLY A 420 2.99 -2.74 -2.56
CA GLY A 420 2.24 -1.72 -3.28
C GLY A 420 0.99 -2.24 -4.01
N ILE A 421 0.42 -3.38 -3.63
CA ILE A 421 -0.84 -3.87 -4.22
C ILE A 421 -2.01 -3.04 -3.72
N VAL A 422 -2.97 -2.75 -4.59
CA VAL A 422 -4.22 -2.05 -4.23
C VAL A 422 -5.30 -3.07 -3.92
N TYR A 423 -5.75 -3.06 -2.67
CA TYR A 423 -6.85 -3.89 -2.17
C TYR A 423 -8.14 -3.08 -2.17
N HIS A 424 -9.27 -3.72 -2.45
CA HIS A 424 -10.58 -3.12 -2.23
C HIS A 424 -10.96 -3.28 -0.75
N ASN A 425 -11.60 -2.28 -0.16
CA ASN A 425 -12.16 -2.43 1.18
C ASN A 425 -13.18 -3.57 1.17
N SER A 426 -13.11 -4.59 2.03
CA SER A 426 -14.32 -5.40 2.23
C SER A 426 -15.33 -4.54 2.98
N ASP A 427 -16.51 -4.28 2.42
CA ASP A 427 -17.63 -3.70 3.16
C ASP A 427 -18.60 -4.78 3.67
N PRO A 428 -18.40 -5.35 4.87
CA PRO A 428 -19.46 -6.06 5.57
C PRO A 428 -20.39 -5.12 6.38
N TYR A 429 -20.13 -3.81 6.40
CA TYR A 429 -20.76 -2.82 7.27
C TYR A 429 -21.92 -2.06 6.62
N GLY A 430 -22.07 -2.01 5.30
CA GLY A 430 -23.24 -1.38 4.66
C GLY A 430 -24.58 -1.88 5.22
N PHE A 431 -24.70 -3.18 5.52
CA PHE A 431 -25.87 -3.78 6.17
C PHE A 431 -25.94 -3.53 7.69
N TYR A 432 -24.81 -3.48 8.39
CA TYR A 432 -24.75 -3.26 9.85
C TYR A 432 -24.98 -1.78 10.20
N ILE A 433 -24.34 -0.86 9.49
CA ILE A 433 -24.46 0.59 9.60
C ILE A 433 -25.90 1.03 9.32
N TYR A 434 -26.56 0.49 8.29
CA TYR A 434 -28.00 0.71 8.07
C TYR A 434 -28.85 0.30 9.28
N SER A 435 -28.56 -0.87 9.90
CA SER A 435 -29.32 -1.36 11.06
C SER A 435 -29.13 -0.49 12.31
N VAL A 436 -27.91 0.03 12.52
CA VAL A 436 -27.56 0.89 13.67
C VAL A 436 -28.16 2.29 13.50
N PHE A 437 -28.11 2.88 12.31
CA PHE A 437 -28.68 4.23 12.08
C PHE A 437 -30.20 4.28 12.23
N ARG A 438 -30.91 3.22 11.83
CA ARG A 438 -32.38 3.18 11.86
C ARG A 438 -32.95 2.86 13.25
N VAL A 439 -32.32 1.97 14.02
CA VAL A 439 -32.95 1.37 15.22
C VAL A 439 -32.12 1.57 16.50
N GLY A 440 -30.89 2.06 16.38
CA GLY A 440 -29.92 2.08 17.49
C GLY A 440 -29.31 0.70 17.75
N SER A 441 -28.19 0.67 18.48
CA SER A 441 -27.58 -0.60 18.91
C SER A 441 -28.47 -1.32 19.93
N ILE A 442 -28.46 -2.65 19.94
CA ILE A 442 -29.21 -3.47 20.92
C ILE A 442 -28.90 -3.05 22.38
N THR A 443 -27.64 -2.70 22.66
CA THR A 443 -27.17 -2.26 23.97
C THR A 443 -27.49 -0.81 24.31
N LEU A 444 -27.97 0.00 23.36
CA LEU A 444 -28.30 1.43 23.51
C LEU A 444 -29.77 1.74 23.16
N SER A 445 -30.61 0.73 22.97
CA SER A 445 -32.01 0.87 22.54
C SER A 445 -32.86 1.74 23.47
N TYR A 446 -32.46 1.91 24.73
CA TYR A 446 -33.14 2.77 25.72
C TYR A 446 -32.86 4.28 25.56
N GLU A 447 -31.82 4.70 24.82
CA GLU A 447 -31.53 6.12 24.53
C GLU A 447 -31.97 6.57 23.12
N SER A 448 -32.76 5.75 22.42
CA SER A 448 -33.01 5.88 20.98
C SER A 448 -33.69 7.19 20.53
N GLU A 449 -34.42 7.91 21.38
CA GLU A 449 -35.03 9.20 20.97
C GLU A 449 -34.01 10.31 20.71
N ARG A 450 -32.81 10.25 21.31
CA ARG A 450 -31.75 11.26 21.14
C ARG A 450 -30.65 10.86 20.16
N LEU A 451 -30.40 9.56 19.97
CA LEU A 451 -29.26 9.03 19.19
C LEU A 451 -29.66 8.26 17.93
N ALA A 452 -30.91 7.80 17.81
CA ALA A 452 -31.38 7.21 16.57
C ALA A 452 -31.88 8.30 15.61
N THR A 453 -32.11 7.93 14.35
CA THR A 453 -32.81 8.78 13.39
C THR A 453 -34.19 8.17 13.08
N PRO A 454 -35.20 8.30 13.97
CA PRO A 454 -36.51 7.64 13.79
C PRO A 454 -37.23 8.06 12.50
N LYS A 455 -36.85 9.21 11.94
CA LYS A 455 -37.38 9.75 10.68
C LYS A 455 -36.64 9.23 9.45
N ALA A 456 -35.58 8.44 9.60
CA ALA A 456 -34.83 7.86 8.50
C ALA A 456 -35.72 6.93 7.68
N ARG A 457 -35.53 6.98 6.37
CA ARG A 457 -36.33 6.26 5.38
C ARG A 457 -35.39 5.42 4.52
N PHE A 458 -35.78 4.18 4.26
CA PHE A 458 -35.04 3.28 3.38
C PHE A 458 -35.37 3.57 1.92
N LEU A 459 -34.35 3.98 1.17
CA LEU A 459 -34.42 4.32 -0.27
C LEU A 459 -33.78 3.24 -1.17
N GLY A 460 -33.31 2.12 -0.61
CA GLY A 460 -32.63 1.06 -1.35
C GLY A 460 -33.56 0.27 -2.30
N VAL A 461 -33.00 -0.75 -2.96
CA VAL A 461 -33.76 -1.62 -3.87
C VAL A 461 -34.75 -2.46 -3.09
N MET A 462 -36.02 -2.33 -3.47
CA MET A 462 -37.15 -3.05 -2.91
C MET A 462 -37.50 -4.26 -3.77
N MET A 463 -38.14 -5.27 -3.20
CA MET A 463 -38.59 -6.43 -3.96
C MET A 463 -39.65 -6.07 -4.99
N SER A 464 -40.46 -5.06 -4.72
CA SER A 464 -41.40 -4.49 -5.69
C SER A 464 -40.73 -3.71 -6.83
N ASP A 465 -39.52 -3.15 -6.64
CA ASP A 465 -38.73 -2.57 -7.73
C ASP A 465 -38.27 -3.66 -8.70
N VAL A 466 -37.92 -4.80 -8.13
CA VAL A 466 -37.39 -5.95 -8.86
C VAL A 466 -38.54 -6.68 -9.52
N TYR A 467 -39.56 -7.10 -8.79
CA TYR A 467 -40.63 -7.98 -9.26
C TYR A 467 -41.92 -7.30 -9.71
N GLY A 468 -42.08 -6.01 -9.43
CA GLY A 468 -43.36 -5.35 -9.51
C GLY A 468 -44.29 -5.79 -8.37
N SER A 469 -45.36 -5.03 -8.17
CA SER A 469 -46.41 -5.40 -7.21
C SER A 469 -47.73 -4.81 -7.67
N PRO A 470 -48.71 -5.65 -8.05
CA PRO A 470 -50.07 -5.18 -8.34
C PRO A 470 -50.71 -4.45 -7.16
N LYS A 471 -50.40 -4.89 -5.92
CA LYS A 471 -50.88 -4.25 -4.68
C LYS A 471 -50.36 -2.81 -4.51
N LEU A 472 -49.22 -2.48 -5.12
CA LEU A 472 -48.61 -1.15 -5.07
C LEU A 472 -48.76 -0.39 -6.41
N GLY A 473 -49.45 -0.96 -7.40
CA GLY A 473 -49.52 -0.40 -8.76
C GLY A 473 -48.15 -0.26 -9.44
N LYS A 474 -47.14 -0.99 -8.98
CA LYS A 474 -45.73 -0.78 -9.33
C LYS A 474 -45.26 -1.78 -10.36
N LYS A 475 -44.69 -1.28 -11.46
CA LYS A 475 -44.06 -2.10 -12.50
C LYS A 475 -42.58 -2.35 -12.15
N PRO A 476 -42.04 -3.51 -12.52
CA PRO A 476 -40.63 -3.80 -12.30
C PRO A 476 -39.75 -2.92 -13.20
N TYR A 477 -38.57 -2.54 -12.69
CA TYR A 477 -37.59 -1.77 -13.45
C TYR A 477 -36.80 -2.61 -14.47
N LEU A 478 -36.65 -3.91 -14.20
CA LEU A 478 -36.02 -4.87 -15.10
C LEU A 478 -37.08 -5.79 -15.71
N SER A 479 -36.97 -6.04 -17.02
CA SER A 479 -37.75 -7.09 -17.68
C SER A 479 -37.36 -8.48 -17.15
N GLU A 480 -38.18 -9.48 -17.43
CA GLU A 480 -37.92 -10.85 -16.95
C GLU A 480 -36.61 -11.42 -17.50
N SER A 481 -36.25 -11.11 -18.75
CA SER A 481 -35.00 -11.52 -19.39
C SER A 481 -33.78 -10.84 -18.76
N GLU A 482 -33.85 -9.52 -18.53
CA GLU A 482 -32.76 -8.77 -17.89
C GLU A 482 -32.49 -9.28 -16.48
N ARG A 483 -33.56 -9.55 -15.72
CA ARG A 483 -33.46 -9.92 -14.31
C ARG A 483 -32.88 -11.32 -14.10
N LYS A 484 -33.12 -12.26 -15.00
CA LYS A 484 -32.58 -13.63 -14.95
C LYS A 484 -31.05 -13.66 -14.84
N ASN A 485 -30.37 -12.66 -15.39
CA ASN A 485 -28.91 -12.57 -15.37
C ASN A 485 -28.32 -12.15 -14.01
N TYR A 486 -29.15 -11.60 -13.12
CA TYR A 486 -28.70 -10.99 -11.86
C TYR A 486 -29.41 -11.55 -10.63
N ILE A 487 -30.27 -12.57 -10.81
CA ILE A 487 -30.99 -13.20 -9.70
C ILE A 487 -30.03 -14.03 -8.85
N ILE A 488 -30.00 -13.73 -7.56
CA ILE A 488 -29.33 -14.50 -6.52
C ILE A 488 -30.39 -15.32 -5.79
N LYS A 489 -30.28 -16.65 -5.80
CA LYS A 489 -31.20 -17.53 -5.07
C LYS A 489 -31.04 -17.33 -3.55
N ALA A 490 -32.14 -17.20 -2.82
CA ALA A 490 -32.13 -17.04 -1.37
C ALA A 490 -31.60 -18.32 -0.68
N LYS A 491 -30.75 -18.14 0.34
CA LYS A 491 -30.26 -19.23 1.20
C LYS A 491 -31.24 -19.47 2.35
N GLU A 492 -31.15 -20.63 3.00
CA GLU A 492 -31.99 -20.96 4.17
C GLU A 492 -31.90 -19.91 5.30
N MET A 493 -30.71 -19.34 5.51
CA MET A 493 -30.50 -18.27 6.48
C MET A 493 -31.23 -16.97 6.12
N ASP A 494 -31.33 -16.65 4.81
CA ASP A 494 -32.06 -15.47 4.34
C ASP A 494 -33.57 -15.63 4.60
N ILE A 495 -34.10 -16.84 4.37
CA ILE A 495 -35.51 -17.18 4.61
C ILE A 495 -35.81 -17.13 6.12
N LYS A 496 -34.93 -17.71 6.95
CA LYS A 496 -35.04 -17.64 8.40
C LYS A 496 -35.05 -16.19 8.88
N ARG A 497 -34.14 -15.36 8.35
CA ARG A 497 -34.05 -13.94 8.71
C ARG A 497 -35.30 -13.16 8.27
N ALA A 498 -35.82 -13.38 7.08
CA ALA A 498 -37.06 -12.75 6.61
C ALA A 498 -38.26 -13.08 7.52
N LYS A 499 -38.37 -14.34 7.97
CA LYS A 499 -39.38 -14.76 8.95
C LYS A 499 -39.18 -14.09 10.31
N GLU A 500 -37.94 -13.95 10.78
CA GLU A 500 -37.64 -13.19 12.00
C GLU A 500 -38.01 -11.71 11.87
N LEU A 501 -37.77 -11.09 10.70
CA LEU A 501 -38.09 -9.69 10.46
C LEU A 501 -39.59 -9.40 10.63
N MET A 502 -40.46 -10.31 10.20
CA MET A 502 -41.92 -10.19 10.35
C MET A 502 -42.39 -10.12 11.81
N ASN A 503 -41.61 -10.67 12.74
CA ASN A 503 -41.94 -10.64 14.16
C ASN A 503 -41.61 -9.29 14.81
N TYR A 504 -40.79 -8.44 14.19
CA TYR A 504 -40.48 -7.11 14.73
C TYR A 504 -41.58 -6.09 14.42
N LYS A 505 -42.01 -5.36 15.45
CA LYS A 505 -43.11 -4.39 15.38
C LYS A 505 -42.96 -3.35 14.24
N TRP A 506 -41.74 -2.90 13.96
CA TRP A 506 -41.47 -1.87 12.94
C TRP A 506 -41.44 -2.39 11.49
N PHE A 507 -41.39 -3.70 11.27
CA PHE A 507 -41.56 -4.31 9.94
C PHE A 507 -43.01 -4.72 9.65
N GLN A 508 -43.94 -4.48 10.57
CA GLN A 508 -45.35 -4.86 10.41
C GLN A 508 -46.19 -3.82 9.64
N THR A 509 -45.58 -2.75 9.14
CA THR A 509 -46.28 -1.78 8.29
C THR A 509 -46.77 -2.43 6.99
N PRO A 510 -47.87 -1.96 6.38
CA PRO A 510 -48.39 -2.55 5.15
C PRO A 510 -47.36 -2.61 4.02
N ARG A 511 -46.49 -1.60 3.92
CA ARG A 511 -45.47 -1.52 2.88
C ARG A 511 -44.36 -2.54 3.09
N TRP A 512 -43.84 -2.67 4.31
CA TRP A 512 -42.81 -3.68 4.64
C TRP A 512 -43.32 -5.12 4.48
N LYS A 513 -44.58 -5.39 4.84
CA LYS A 513 -45.20 -6.70 4.64
C LYS A 513 -45.21 -7.11 3.17
N VAL A 514 -45.61 -6.20 2.27
CA VAL A 514 -45.61 -6.48 0.82
C VAL A 514 -44.22 -6.83 0.32
N GLU A 515 -43.18 -6.11 0.74
CA GLU A 515 -41.80 -6.39 0.30
C GLU A 515 -41.28 -7.74 0.80
N ILE A 516 -41.56 -8.08 2.07
CA ILE A 516 -41.13 -9.34 2.68
C ILE A 516 -41.93 -10.52 2.09
N ASP A 517 -43.22 -10.34 1.81
CA ASP A 517 -44.06 -11.35 1.16
C ASP A 517 -43.56 -11.66 -0.25
N ILE A 518 -43.22 -10.64 -1.04
CA ILE A 518 -42.64 -10.83 -2.39
C ILE A 518 -41.31 -11.59 -2.27
N PHE A 519 -40.49 -11.28 -1.27
CA PHE A 519 -39.25 -12.03 -1.02
C PHE A 519 -39.50 -13.51 -0.69
N LEU A 520 -40.45 -13.79 0.19
CA LEU A 520 -40.79 -15.15 0.61
C LEU A 520 -41.47 -15.95 -0.50
N GLU A 521 -42.15 -15.30 -1.44
CA GLU A 521 -42.72 -15.92 -2.63
C GLU A 521 -41.67 -16.21 -3.69
N LYS A 522 -40.81 -15.23 -4.02
CA LYS A 522 -39.84 -15.34 -5.12
C LYS A 522 -38.53 -16.02 -4.73
N LEU A 523 -38.23 -16.12 -3.43
CA LEU A 523 -37.04 -16.79 -2.87
C LEU A 523 -35.74 -16.41 -3.58
N SER A 524 -35.62 -15.14 -3.95
CA SER A 524 -34.51 -14.60 -4.71
C SER A 524 -34.30 -13.13 -4.36
N LYS A 525 -33.06 -12.68 -4.47
CA LYS A 525 -32.63 -11.30 -4.23
C LYS A 525 -31.73 -10.83 -5.36
N LEU A 526 -31.47 -9.54 -5.38
CA LEU A 526 -30.67 -8.90 -6.42
C LEU A 526 -29.95 -7.70 -5.78
N GLU A 527 -28.74 -7.44 -6.24
CA GLU A 527 -27.93 -6.31 -5.81
C GLU A 527 -28.27 -5.06 -6.61
N ILE A 528 -28.15 -3.87 -5.99
CA ILE A 528 -28.50 -2.59 -6.63
C ILE A 528 -27.76 -2.35 -7.96
N GLU A 529 -26.56 -2.91 -8.07
CA GLU A 529 -25.72 -2.89 -9.25
C GLU A 529 -26.39 -3.51 -10.48
N ALA A 530 -27.35 -4.44 -10.32
CA ALA A 530 -28.05 -4.99 -11.47
C ALA A 530 -28.91 -3.95 -12.22
N LEU A 531 -29.28 -2.84 -11.56
CA LEU A 531 -29.98 -1.73 -12.22
C LEU A 531 -29.06 -0.93 -13.15
N THR A 532 -27.72 -1.08 -13.04
CA THR A 532 -26.77 -0.51 -14.01
C THR A 532 -26.86 -1.15 -15.39
N SER A 533 -27.55 -2.30 -15.53
CA SER A 533 -27.89 -2.88 -16.84
C SER A 533 -28.73 -1.95 -17.71
N LYS A 534 -29.42 -0.97 -17.11
CA LYS A 534 -30.15 0.12 -17.80
C LYS A 534 -29.25 1.34 -18.13
N GLY A 535 -27.97 1.27 -17.82
CA GLY A 535 -26.97 2.33 -18.00
C GLY A 535 -26.38 2.82 -16.67
N LEU A 536 -25.11 3.24 -16.69
CA LEU A 536 -24.39 3.76 -15.51
C LEU A 536 -25.09 4.98 -14.88
N LYS A 537 -25.70 5.82 -15.72
CA LYS A 537 -26.46 7.00 -15.31
C LYS A 537 -27.86 6.67 -14.76
N PHE A 538 -28.40 5.49 -15.05
CA PHE A 538 -29.77 5.16 -14.65
C PHE A 538 -29.95 5.19 -13.13
N LEU A 539 -28.96 4.73 -12.37
CA LEU A 539 -29.05 4.71 -10.92
C LEU A 539 -29.06 6.14 -10.33
N ALA A 540 -28.12 6.98 -10.77
CA ALA A 540 -27.88 8.32 -10.24
C ALA A 540 -28.86 9.36 -10.78
N ASP A 541 -29.25 9.26 -12.06
CA ASP A 541 -30.00 10.31 -12.76
C ASP A 541 -31.49 9.98 -12.89
N THR A 542 -31.89 8.72 -12.67
CA THR A 542 -33.29 8.29 -12.85
C THR A 542 -33.84 7.56 -11.63
N TYR A 543 -33.23 6.44 -11.22
CA TYR A 543 -33.80 5.56 -10.20
C TYR A 543 -33.85 6.21 -8.82
N ILE A 544 -32.72 6.70 -8.31
CA ILE A 544 -32.66 7.33 -6.99
C ILE A 544 -33.44 8.67 -6.96
N PRO A 545 -33.24 9.61 -7.91
CA PRO A 545 -34.01 10.85 -7.94
C PRO A 545 -35.51 10.64 -8.02
N ASN A 546 -36.00 9.76 -8.91
CA ASN A 546 -37.42 9.49 -9.04
C ASN A 546 -38.02 8.93 -7.75
N LYS A 547 -37.32 8.02 -7.06
CA LYS A 547 -37.82 7.48 -5.78
C LYS A 547 -37.91 8.55 -4.69
N ILE A 548 -37.01 9.54 -4.71
CA ILE A 548 -37.08 10.69 -3.80
C ILE A 548 -38.25 11.62 -4.18
N GLU A 549 -38.41 11.94 -5.47
CA GLU A 549 -39.47 12.83 -5.94
C GLU A 549 -40.88 12.28 -5.67
N VAL A 550 -41.10 10.99 -5.92
CA VAL A 550 -42.43 10.36 -5.79
C VAL A 550 -42.73 9.78 -4.41
N GLY A 551 -41.80 9.90 -3.46
CA GLY A 551 -42.01 9.38 -2.11
C GLY A 551 -41.89 7.86 -1.97
N ASP A 552 -41.13 7.22 -2.85
CA ASP A 552 -40.98 5.77 -2.91
C ASP A 552 -39.87 5.23 -1.98
N TRP A 553 -40.05 5.45 -0.69
CA TRP A 553 -39.19 4.94 0.39
C TRP A 553 -40.00 4.17 1.46
N LEU A 554 -39.33 3.33 2.24
CA LEU A 554 -39.95 2.64 3.39
C LEU A 554 -39.59 3.38 4.70
N ALA A 555 -40.60 3.64 5.54
CA ALA A 555 -40.39 4.12 6.91
C ALA A 555 -40.17 2.94 7.86
#